data_AF-A0A1D2NGJ4-F1
#
_entry.id   AF-A0A1D2NGJ4-F1
#
_cell.length_a   1.000
_cell.length_b   1.000
_cell.length_c   1.000
_cell.angle_alpha   90.00
_cell.angle_beta   90.00
_cell.angle_gamma   90.00
#
_symmetry.space_group_name_H-M   'P 1'
#
loop_
_entity.id
_entity.type
_entity.pdbx_description
1 polymer ?
#
loop_
_entity_poly.entity_id
_entity_poly.type
_entity_poly.pdbx_seq_one_letter_code
_entity_poly.pdbx_strand_id
1 'polypeptide(L)'
;DISLYNTLTITEMISFYGKIYNMPASEVEHNMQFLIKLLQLPPKNQLIGDMSGGQMRRASLALALVHCPDLLILDEPTVGLDPILRKG
;
A
#
# COMPACT_ATOMS: atom_id res chain seq x y z
N ASP A 1 13.90 -0.39 0.87
CA ASP A 1 12.91 0.12 1.84
C ASP A 1 11.94 1.09 1.21
N ILE A 2 10.65 0.87 1.44
CA ILE A 2 9.59 1.82 1.09
C ILE A 2 9.53 2.85 2.22
N SER A 3 9.89 4.10 1.90
CA SER A 3 9.85 5.18 2.89
C SER A 3 8.40 5.64 3.03
N LEU A 4 7.85 5.52 4.24
CA LEU A 4 6.53 6.03 4.57
C LEU A 4 6.61 7.49 5.03
N TYR A 5 5.96 8.40 4.32
CA TYR A 5 5.91 9.82 4.68
C TYR A 5 4.71 10.10 5.58
N ASN A 6 4.98 10.33 6.86
CA ASN A 6 3.94 10.47 7.90
C ASN A 6 2.99 11.64 7.68
N THR A 7 3.40 12.65 6.91
CA THR A 7 2.60 13.84 6.59
C THR A 7 1.66 13.66 5.41
N LEU A 8 1.77 12.54 4.68
CA LEU A 8 0.89 12.24 3.55
C LEU A 8 -0.28 11.37 3.99
N THR A 9 -1.40 11.52 3.31
CA THR A 9 -2.52 10.58 3.37
C THR A 9 -2.22 9.33 2.54
N ILE A 10 -2.98 8.25 2.76
CA ILE A 10 -2.90 7.03 1.94
C ILE A 10 -3.06 7.36 0.43
N THR A 11 -4.01 8.23 0.08
CA THR A 11 -4.26 8.61 -1.32
C THR A 11 -3.05 9.32 -1.93
N GLU A 12 -2.51 10.31 -1.22
CA GLU A 12 -1.35 11.09 -1.69
C GLU A 12 -0.12 10.19 -1.82
N MET A 13 0.06 9.27 -0.89
CA MET A 13 1.18 8.35 -0.89
C MET A 13 1.14 7.37 -2.06
N ILE A 14 -0.01 6.74 -2.30
CA ILE A 14 -0.20 5.82 -3.42
C ILE A 14 -0.07 6.58 -4.75
N SER A 15 -0.62 7.79 -4.82
CA SER A 15 -0.50 8.66 -6.00
C SER A 15 0.94 9.08 -6.28
N PHE A 16 1.73 9.34 -5.23
CA PHE A 16 3.15 9.66 -5.33
C PHE A 16 3.94 8.49 -5.93
N TYR A 17 3.75 7.28 -5.42
CA TYR A 17 4.40 6.08 -5.98
C TYR A 17 3.91 5.75 -7.39
N GLY A 18 2.62 5.92 -7.69
CA GLY A 18 2.11 5.77 -9.05
C GLY A 18 2.81 6.70 -10.06
N LYS A 19 3.10 7.94 -9.66
CA LYS A 19 3.89 8.87 -10.49
C LYS A 19 5.34 8.43 -10.66
N ILE A 20 5.99 7.90 -9.61
CA ILE A 20 7.35 7.35 -9.70
C ILE A 20 7.41 6.23 -10.73
N TYR A 21 6.41 5.36 -10.76
CA TYR A 21 6.29 4.27 -11.73
C TYR A 21 5.70 4.68 -13.08
N ASN A 22 5.49 5.99 -13.31
CA ASN A 22 4.95 6.54 -14.55
C ASN A 22 3.59 5.94 -14.95
N MET A 23 2.75 5.62 -13.96
CA MET A 23 1.43 5.04 -14.18
C MET A 23 0.40 6.11 -14.57
N PRO A 24 -0.56 5.78 -15.47
CA PRO A 24 -1.74 6.61 -15.70
C PRO A 24 -2.56 6.80 -14.42
N ALA A 25 -3.09 8.00 -14.19
CA ALA A 25 -3.87 8.32 -12.98
C ALA A 25 -5.09 7.40 -12.80
N SER A 26 -5.72 6.96 -13.90
CA SER A 26 -6.84 6.01 -13.88
C SER A 26 -6.43 4.63 -13.37
N GLU A 27 -5.21 4.18 -13.71
CA GLU A 27 -4.68 2.89 -13.26
C GLU A 27 -4.28 2.96 -11.78
N VAL A 28 -3.67 4.06 -11.35
CA VAL A 28 -3.38 4.32 -9.94
C VAL A 28 -4.65 4.30 -9.10
N GLU A 29 -5.72 4.98 -9.53
CA GLU A 29 -7.00 4.95 -8.82
C GLU A 29 -7.60 3.54 -8.78
N HIS A 30 -7.59 2.82 -9.90
CA HIS A 30 -8.06 1.44 -9.96
C HIS A 30 -7.32 0.53 -8.97
N ASN A 31 -5.99 0.55 -9.01
CA ASN A 31 -5.14 -0.28 -8.16
C ASN A 31 -5.24 0.14 -6.69
N MET A 32 -5.35 1.44 -6.41
CA MET A 32 -5.59 1.95 -5.05
C MET A 32 -6.89 1.38 -4.46
N GLN A 33 -8.00 1.45 -5.20
CA GLN A 33 -9.28 0.94 -4.72
C GLN A 33 -9.24 -0.56 -4.45
N PHE A 34 -8.55 -1.32 -5.32
CA PHE A 34 -8.32 -2.75 -5.13
C PHE A 34 -7.48 -3.03 -3.88
N LEU A 35 -6.34 -2.37 -3.73
CA LEU A 35 -5.37 -2.62 -2.65
C LEU A 35 -5.89 -2.17 -1.28
N ILE A 36 -6.64 -1.07 -1.20
CA ILE A 36 -7.29 -0.63 0.05
C ILE A 36 -8.20 -1.73 0.57
N LYS A 37 -8.98 -2.37 -0.31
CA LYS A 37 -9.88 -3.46 0.06
C LYS A 37 -9.11 -4.74 0.40
N LEU A 38 -8.19 -5.16 -0.48
CA LEU A 38 -7.41 -6.38 -0.33
C LEU A 38 -6.61 -6.39 0.98
N LEU A 39 -5.95 -5.27 1.29
CA LEU A 39 -5.05 -5.15 2.44
C LEU A 39 -5.73 -4.55 3.67
N GLN A 40 -7.05 -4.33 3.62
CA GLN A 40 -7.83 -3.75 4.71
C GLN A 40 -7.16 -2.50 5.28
N LEU A 41 -6.85 -1.56 4.38
CA LEU A 41 -6.22 -0.29 4.75
C LEU A 41 -7.27 0.63 5.40
N PRO A 42 -6.82 1.59 6.24
CA PRO A 42 -7.68 2.66 6.73
C PRO A 42 -8.30 3.49 5.60
N PRO A 43 -9.25 4.39 5.94
CA PRO A 43 -9.81 5.33 4.98
C PRO A 43 -8.74 6.08 4.18
N LYS A 44 -9.01 6.34 2.91
CA LYS A 44 -8.05 6.92 1.95
C LYS A 44 -7.46 8.28 2.35
N ASN A 45 -8.16 9.01 3.23
CA ASN A 45 -7.76 10.31 3.78
C ASN A 45 -7.02 10.21 5.13
N GLN A 46 -6.80 8.99 5.65
CA GLN A 46 -6.00 8.76 6.85
C GLN A 46 -4.55 9.18 6.60
N LEU A 47 -3.97 9.95 7.52
CA LEU A 47 -2.54 10.24 7.54
C LEU A 47 -1.75 8.99 7.87
N ILE A 48 -0.65 8.77 7.14
CA ILE A 48 0.26 7.65 7.39
C ILE A 48 0.81 7.68 8.82
N GLY A 49 1.09 8.87 9.37
CA GLY A 49 1.60 9.04 10.72
C GLY A 49 0.67 8.58 11.86
N ASP A 50 -0.63 8.46 11.57
CA ASP A 50 -1.65 8.06 12.55
C ASP A 50 -1.97 6.56 12.49
N MET A 51 -1.29 5.81 11.61
CA MET A 51 -1.51 4.39 11.42
C MET A 51 -0.74 3.56 12.46
N SER A 52 -1.37 2.49 12.97
CA SER A 52 -0.67 1.48 13.77
C SER A 52 0.46 0.81 12.97
N GLY A 53 1.44 0.21 13.65
CA GLY A 53 2.54 -0.50 12.98
C GLY A 53 2.08 -1.58 11.98
N GLY A 54 1.02 -2.33 12.32
CA GLY A 54 0.41 -3.30 11.41
C GLY A 54 -0.23 -2.64 10.19
N GLN A 55 -0.94 -1.53 10.37
CA GLN A 55 -1.52 -0.77 9.26
C GLN A 55 -0.42 -0.18 8.37
N MET A 56 0.65 0.39 8.94
CA MET A 56 1.81 0.89 8.17
C MET A 56 2.46 -0.22 7.35
N ARG A 57 2.60 -1.43 7.90
CA ARG A 57 3.15 -2.58 7.17
C ARG A 57 2.27 -3.03 6.00
N ARG A 58 0.95 -2.90 6.14
CA ARG A 58 0.01 -3.16 5.02
C ARG A 58 0.03 -2.04 3.98
N ALA A 59 0.17 -0.79 4.41
CA ALA A 59 0.34 0.33 3.47
C ALA A 59 1.64 0.20 2.67
N SER A 60 2.75 -0.17 3.31
CA SER A 60 4.01 -0.39 2.57
C SER A 60 3.88 -1.52 1.56
N LEU A 61 3.17 -2.60 1.88
CA LEU A 61 2.84 -3.65 0.91
C LEU A 61 1.98 -3.11 -0.25
N ALA A 62 0.99 -2.26 0.04
CA ALA A 62 0.17 -1.62 -1.01
C ALA A 62 1.03 -0.81 -1.98
N LEU A 63 1.99 -0.04 -1.45
CA LEU A 63 2.92 0.74 -2.27
C LEU A 63 3.85 -0.14 -3.10
N ALA A 64 4.25 -1.30 -2.58
CA ALA A 64 5.01 -2.29 -3.35
C ALA A 64 4.19 -2.89 -4.50
N LEU A 65 2.88 -3.04 -4.32
CA LEU A 65 1.98 -3.69 -5.27
C LEU A 65 1.29 -2.75 -6.26
N VAL A 66 1.31 -1.42 -6.02
CA VAL A 66 0.52 -0.46 -6.81
C VAL A 66 0.81 -0.53 -8.31
N HIS A 67 2.05 -0.83 -8.69
CA HIS A 67 2.50 -0.91 -10.09
C HIS A 67 2.41 -2.32 -10.67
N CYS A 68 1.68 -3.22 -10.02
CA CYS A 68 1.44 -4.60 -10.46
C CYS A 68 2.73 -5.35 -10.87
N PRO A 69 3.72 -5.50 -9.96
CA PRO A 69 4.96 -6.20 -10.28
C PRO A 69 4.71 -7.69 -10.58
N ASP A 70 5.45 -8.24 -11.55
CA ASP A 70 5.44 -9.68 -11.86
C ASP A 70 6.04 -10.54 -10.74
N LEU A 71 6.94 -9.97 -9.94
CA LEU A 71 7.63 -10.63 -8.83
C LEU A 71 7.79 -9.66 -7.66
N LEU A 72 7.30 -10.06 -6.48
CA LEU A 72 7.51 -9.36 -5.22
C LEU A 72 8.37 -10.22 -4.28
N ILE A 73 9.54 -9.72 -3.90
CA ILE A 73 10.41 -10.36 -2.92
C ILE A 73 10.22 -9.65 -1.57
N LEU A 74 9.91 -10.43 -0.54
CA LEU A 74 9.74 -9.94 0.82
C LEU A 74 10.74 -10.65 1.74
N ASP A 75 11.42 -9.87 2.55
CA ASP A 75 12.26 -10.40 3.63
C ASP A 75 11.44 -10.46 4.93
N GLU A 76 11.32 -11.66 5.51
CA GLU A 76 10.54 -11.95 6.73
C GLU A 76 9.10 -11.38 6.77
N PRO A 77 8.20 -11.77 5.82
CA PRO A 77 6.85 -11.18 5.70
C PRO A 77 5.82 -11.69 6.70
N THR A 78 6.12 -12.76 7.45
CA THR A 78 5.15 -13.48 8.28
C THR A 78 4.60 -12.65 9.45
N VAL A 79 5.37 -11.67 9.93
CA VAL A 79 4.96 -10.79 11.04
C VAL A 79 4.00 -9.70 10.54
N GLY A 80 2.69 -9.96 10.59
CA GLY A 80 1.64 -8.95 10.40
C GLY A 80 0.90 -8.95 9.06
N LEU A 81 1.25 -9.86 8.14
CA LEU A 81 0.51 -10.10 6.88
C LEU A 81 -0.37 -11.38 6.92
N ASP A 82 -0.11 -12.26 7.89
CA ASP A 82 -0.64 -13.63 7.96
C ASP A 82 -2.18 -13.78 8.06
N PRO A 83 -2.96 -12.85 8.66
CA PRO A 83 -4.43 -12.99 8.70
C PRO A 83 -5.13 -12.65 7.38
N ILE A 84 -4.51 -11.85 6.51
CA ILE A 84 -5.19 -11.21 5.37
C ILE A 84 -4.95 -11.98 4.08
N LEU A 85 -3.75 -12.54 3.90
CA LEU A 85 -3.39 -13.30 2.69
C LEU A 85 -3.86 -14.76 2.71
N ARG A 86 -4.29 -15.28 3.86
CA ARG A 86 -4.62 -16.71 4.05
C ARG A 86 -6.08 -17.08 3.68
N LYS A 87 -6.90 -16.12 3.25
CA LYS A 87 -8.30 -16.34 2.84
C LYS A 87 -8.53 -16.32 1.32
N GLY A 88 -7.51 -16.68 0.54
CA GLY A 88 -7.64 -16.97 -0.90
C GLY A 88 -7.97 -18.42 -1.14
#